data_AF-A0A3D2I384-F1
#
_entry.id   AF-A0A3D2I384-F1
#
_cell.length_a   1.000
_cell.length_b   1.000
_cell.length_c   1.000
_cell.angle_alpha   90.00
_cell.angle_beta   90.00
_cell.angle_gamma   90.00
#
_symmetry.space_group_name_H-M   'P 1'
#
loop_
_entity.id
_entity.type
_entity.pdbx_description
1 polymer ?
#
loop_
_entity_poly.entity_id
_entity_poly.type
_entity_poly.pdbx_seq_one_letter_code
_entity_poly.pdbx_strand_id
1 'polypeptide(L)'
;MKKRKIMYTIFFILLITITCVVVNINRKEQNKTEEKKTECAEMQLFEYPTQYSQVSGNHYFYLRKNAKGDYILHQDGNKEILSFRLSKQKLRGFAVWNSQYYVLVRNEVGTLQFGKVDGNGEVDILCDVYAQKEIRSIILYNDSLFMCENNSNIIERQSINGQTRTPISLDADSDEISFFGSEKIGGICAMDVRKDGKIEVVVFDWQGNRKRTLHSQMKLWEHSNLPKEKGGIYVDKIIDKYICFTYYCGEKYFVGRMNLDTNRTETLELSSEEVCDTSFAGEGVYFVSRDRTISYQEWGKNSSQKISELQAEEIDIVGEWLYVRGYSKEWEFLEDNDKEASDEWSDVLYRIRCVDGKVEKLEENNPVDETEMR
;
A
#
# COMPACT_ATOMS: atom_id res chain seq x y z
N MET A 1 -37.04 -52.82 -41.40
CA MET A 1 -35.62 -52.65 -41.01
C MET A 1 -35.03 -51.25 -41.31
N LYS A 2 -35.36 -50.58 -42.43
CA LYS A 2 -34.85 -49.21 -42.72
C LYS A 2 -35.18 -48.15 -41.64
N LYS A 3 -36.41 -48.14 -41.09
CA LYS A 3 -36.82 -47.18 -40.03
C LYS A 3 -36.02 -47.32 -38.72
N ARG A 4 -35.63 -48.54 -38.35
CA ARG A 4 -34.82 -48.78 -37.13
C ARG A 4 -33.40 -48.22 -37.27
N LYS A 5 -32.75 -48.40 -38.43
CA LYS A 5 -31.41 -47.84 -38.68
C LYS A 5 -31.42 -46.31 -38.64
N ILE A 6 -32.44 -45.66 -39.23
CA ILE A 6 -32.58 -44.20 -39.18
C ILE A 6 -32.77 -43.71 -37.73
N MET A 7 -33.59 -44.41 -36.93
CA MET A 7 -33.79 -44.10 -35.52
C MET A 7 -32.50 -44.18 -34.70
N TYR A 8 -31.67 -45.21 -34.93
CA TYR A 8 -30.37 -45.32 -34.26
C TYR A 8 -29.39 -44.24 -34.70
N THR A 9 -29.36 -43.86 -35.98
CA THR A 9 -28.50 -42.77 -36.46
C THR A 9 -28.91 -41.42 -35.86
N ILE A 10 -30.21 -41.12 -35.78
CA ILE A 10 -30.72 -39.89 -35.15
C ILE A 10 -30.38 -39.87 -33.66
N PHE A 11 -30.55 -41.01 -32.98
CA PHE A 11 -30.22 -41.15 -31.56
C PHE A 11 -28.72 -40.93 -31.30
N PHE A 12 -27.85 -41.46 -32.15
CA PHE A 12 -26.41 -41.32 -32.01
C PHE A 12 -25.93 -39.87 -32.21
N ILE A 13 -26.50 -39.15 -33.19
CA ILE A 13 -26.20 -37.73 -33.41
C ILE A 13 -26.67 -36.88 -32.24
N LEU A 14 -27.86 -37.17 -31.70
CA LEU A 14 -28.38 -36.49 -30.50
C LEU A 14 -27.45 -36.69 -29.30
N LEU A 15 -26.97 -37.91 -29.09
CA LEU A 15 -26.08 -38.26 -27.98
C LEU A 15 -24.73 -37.51 -28.08
N ILE A 16 -24.13 -37.45 -29.27
CA ILE A 16 -22.87 -36.73 -29.52
C ILE A 16 -23.06 -35.24 -29.26
N THR A 17 -24.18 -34.67 -29.72
CA THR A 17 -24.46 -33.24 -29.58
C THR A 17 -24.62 -32.85 -28.11
N ILE A 18 -25.37 -33.64 -27.33
CA ILE A 18 -25.52 -33.43 -25.88
C ILE A 18 -24.18 -33.53 -25.17
N THR A 19 -23.35 -34.52 -25.52
CA THR A 19 -22.04 -34.71 -24.89
C THR A 19 -21.10 -33.54 -25.18
N CYS A 20 -21.07 -33.03 -26.42
CA CYS A 20 -20.28 -31.85 -26.79
C CYS A 20 -20.74 -30.57 -26.06
N VAL A 21 -22.06 -30.42 -25.83
CA VAL A 21 -22.62 -29.28 -25.09
C VAL A 21 -22.22 -29.34 -23.61
N VAL A 22 -22.31 -30.52 -22.98
CA VAL A 22 -21.92 -30.72 -21.57
C VAL A 22 -20.42 -30.47 -21.36
N VAL A 23 -19.55 -30.95 -22.26
CA VAL A 23 -18.10 -30.68 -22.18
C VAL A 23 -17.79 -29.18 -22.31
N ASN A 24 -18.50 -28.44 -23.17
CA ASN A 24 -18.33 -27.00 -23.31
C ASN A 24 -18.88 -26.20 -22.12
N ILE A 25 -19.95 -26.66 -21.48
CA ILE A 25 -20.49 -26.06 -20.25
C ILE A 25 -19.50 -26.27 -19.10
N ASN A 26 -19.01 -27.50 -18.89
CA ASN A 26 -18.02 -27.79 -17.85
C ASN A 26 -16.69 -27.04 -18.08
N ARG A 27 -16.23 -26.90 -19.33
CA ARG A 27 -15.04 -26.09 -19.65
C ARG A 27 -15.27 -24.59 -19.41
N LYS A 28 -16.49 -24.09 -19.63
CA LYS A 28 -16.86 -22.69 -19.31
C LYS A 28 -17.02 -22.46 -17.81
N GLU A 29 -17.46 -23.45 -17.03
CA GLU A 29 -17.55 -23.35 -15.57
C GLU A 29 -16.19 -23.47 -14.88
N GLN A 30 -15.29 -24.35 -15.35
CA GLN A 30 -13.90 -24.37 -14.90
C GLN A 30 -13.15 -23.07 -15.23
N ASN A 31 -13.29 -22.54 -16.46
CA ASN A 31 -12.63 -21.29 -16.85
C ASN A 31 -13.26 -20.01 -16.26
N LYS A 32 -14.44 -20.08 -15.63
CA LYS A 32 -15.07 -18.93 -14.95
C LYS A 32 -14.85 -18.91 -13.44
N THR A 33 -14.49 -20.04 -12.83
CA THR A 33 -14.28 -20.12 -11.37
C THR A 33 -12.78 -20.00 -10.99
N GLU A 34 -11.88 -20.16 -11.97
CA GLU A 34 -10.46 -19.83 -11.84
C GLU A 34 -10.08 -18.67 -12.79
N GLU A 35 -10.84 -17.57 -12.79
CA GLU A 35 -10.17 -16.29 -12.98
C GLU A 35 -9.23 -16.16 -11.78
N LYS A 36 -7.95 -16.51 -11.97
CA LYS A 36 -6.87 -16.10 -11.07
C LYS A 36 -7.18 -14.65 -10.73
N LYS A 37 -7.49 -14.37 -9.47
CA LYS A 37 -7.51 -13.01 -8.96
C LYS A 37 -6.11 -12.46 -9.19
N THR A 38 -5.93 -11.81 -10.33
CA THR A 38 -4.78 -10.98 -10.68
C THR A 38 -4.87 -9.82 -9.74
N GLU A 39 -3.91 -9.73 -8.83
CA GLU A 39 -4.08 -8.91 -7.66
C GLU A 39 -2.69 -8.48 -7.14
N CYS A 40 -2.52 -7.18 -6.91
CA CYS A 40 -1.27 -6.46 -6.62
C CYS A 40 -1.11 -6.09 -5.13
N ALA A 41 0.09 -6.33 -4.57
CA ALA A 41 0.47 -5.92 -3.22
C ALA A 41 1.59 -4.88 -3.24
N GLU A 42 1.42 -3.80 -2.49
CA GLU A 42 2.54 -2.92 -2.16
C GLU A 42 3.27 -3.45 -0.92
N MET A 43 4.59 -3.51 -1.00
CA MET A 43 5.45 -3.93 0.09
C MET A 43 5.98 -2.70 0.82
N GLN A 44 5.74 -2.67 2.11
CA GLN A 44 6.28 -1.63 2.96
C GLN A 44 7.70 -1.98 3.38
N LEU A 45 8.59 -1.02 3.17
CA LEU A 45 9.97 -1.07 3.63
C LEU A 45 10.07 -0.36 4.97
N PHE A 46 10.88 -0.90 5.88
CA PHE A 46 11.03 -0.35 7.22
C PHE A 46 12.42 -0.67 7.80
N GLU A 47 12.82 0.16 8.76
CA GLU A 47 14.03 -0.08 9.54
C GLU A 47 13.75 -1.03 10.71
N TYR A 48 12.65 -0.78 11.40
CA TYR A 48 12.20 -1.54 12.56
C TYR A 48 10.86 -2.25 12.28
N PRO A 49 10.66 -3.50 12.72
CA PRO A 49 9.43 -4.25 12.49
C PRO A 49 8.17 -3.55 13.01
N THR A 50 8.32 -2.74 14.06
CA THR A 50 7.22 -2.01 14.69
C THR A 50 6.66 -0.90 13.82
N GLN A 51 7.43 -0.43 12.84
CA GLN A 51 7.03 0.53 11.81
C GLN A 51 6.18 -0.08 10.70
N TYR A 52 6.07 -1.41 10.62
CA TYR A 52 5.22 -2.04 9.61
C TYR A 52 3.73 -1.93 9.97
N SER A 53 2.94 -1.37 9.05
CA SER A 53 1.50 -1.60 9.04
C SER A 53 0.88 -1.43 7.69
N GLN A 54 0.01 -2.36 7.30
CA GLN A 54 -0.60 -2.33 5.99
C GLN A 54 -2.11 -2.48 6.11
N VAL A 55 -2.82 -1.66 5.33
CA VAL A 55 -4.23 -1.92 5.03
C VAL A 55 -4.30 -2.86 3.82
N SER A 56 -4.86 -4.06 4.02
CA SER A 56 -5.02 -5.05 2.95
C SER A 56 -6.36 -5.78 3.12
N GLY A 57 -7.15 -5.88 2.05
CA GLY A 57 -8.44 -6.59 2.10
C GLY A 57 -9.43 -6.06 3.14
N ASN A 58 -9.45 -4.74 3.41
CA ASN A 58 -10.24 -4.10 4.47
C ASN A 58 -9.87 -4.56 5.90
N HIS A 59 -8.63 -4.99 6.07
CA HIS A 59 -8.05 -5.34 7.36
C HIS A 59 -6.78 -4.52 7.59
N TYR A 60 -6.53 -4.17 8.84
CA TYR A 60 -5.30 -3.52 9.26
C TYR A 60 -4.34 -4.58 9.80
N PHE A 61 -3.14 -4.64 9.25
CA PHE A 61 -2.08 -5.55 9.67
C PHE A 61 -0.92 -4.77 10.28
N TYR A 62 -0.29 -5.30 11.32
CA TYR A 62 0.93 -4.75 11.88
C TYR A 62 1.83 -5.87 12.43
N LEU A 63 3.14 -5.61 12.48
CA LEU A 63 4.14 -6.59 12.87
C LEU A 63 4.75 -6.19 14.22
N ARG A 64 5.03 -7.18 15.07
CA ARG A 64 5.77 -7.02 16.32
C ARG A 64 6.84 -8.09 16.42
N LYS A 65 7.93 -7.82 17.13
CA LYS A 65 9.00 -8.79 17.40
C LYS A 65 9.01 -9.08 18.89
N ASN A 66 8.89 -10.35 19.27
CA ASN A 66 8.87 -10.74 20.68
C ASN A 66 10.29 -10.91 21.25
N ALA A 67 10.38 -11.08 22.57
CA ALA A 67 11.65 -11.32 23.28
C ALA A 67 12.40 -12.59 22.82
N LYS A 68 11.71 -13.54 22.20
CA LYS A 68 12.33 -14.76 21.65
C LYS A 68 12.88 -14.55 20.24
N GLY A 69 12.68 -13.37 19.64
CA GLY A 69 13.08 -13.03 18.27
C GLY A 69 12.08 -13.46 17.19
N ASP A 70 10.87 -13.90 17.56
CA ASP A 70 9.82 -14.19 16.57
C ASP A 70 9.14 -12.90 16.12
N TYR A 71 8.88 -12.82 14.83
CA TYR A 71 8.01 -11.82 14.24
C TYR A 71 6.56 -12.32 14.32
N ILE A 72 5.65 -11.48 14.80
CA ILE A 72 4.25 -11.79 15.01
C ILE A 72 3.42 -10.79 14.21
N LEU A 73 2.62 -11.30 13.28
CA LEU A 73 1.69 -10.52 12.48
C LEU A 73 0.33 -10.51 13.15
N HIS A 74 -0.17 -9.32 13.44
CA HIS A 74 -1.50 -9.09 13.99
C HIS A 74 -2.45 -8.53 12.93
N GLN A 75 -3.75 -8.75 13.12
CA GLN A 75 -4.82 -8.25 12.28
C GLN A 75 -5.93 -7.61 13.13
N ASP A 76 -6.42 -6.44 12.72
CA ASP A 76 -7.58 -5.76 13.29
C ASP A 76 -7.62 -5.70 14.83
N GLY A 77 -6.54 -5.18 15.42
CA GLY A 77 -6.27 -5.27 16.84
C GLY A 77 -5.34 -6.45 17.16
N ASN A 78 -5.47 -7.06 18.34
CA ASN A 78 -4.47 -8.02 18.82
C ASN A 78 -4.60 -9.44 18.22
N LYS A 79 -5.40 -9.67 17.18
CA LYS A 79 -5.57 -11.03 16.63
C LYS A 79 -4.29 -11.46 15.91
N GLU A 80 -3.54 -12.38 16.51
CA GLU A 80 -2.40 -13.02 15.87
C GLU A 80 -2.84 -13.89 14.68
N ILE A 81 -2.14 -13.73 13.55
CA ILE A 81 -2.42 -14.45 12.29
C ILE A 81 -1.26 -15.36 11.89
N LEU A 82 -0.03 -14.92 12.14
CA LEU A 82 1.18 -15.59 11.71
C LEU A 82 2.30 -15.26 12.70
N SER A 83 3.11 -16.25 13.03
CA SER A 83 4.41 -16.05 13.67
C SER A 83 5.50 -16.73 12.85
N PHE A 84 6.64 -16.06 12.67
CA PHE A 84 7.77 -16.58 11.93
C PHE A 84 9.09 -16.09 12.51
N ARG A 85 10.17 -16.82 12.24
CA ARG A 85 11.51 -16.46 12.71
C ARG A 85 12.50 -16.45 11.55
N LEU A 86 13.34 -15.42 11.53
CA LEU A 86 14.51 -15.38 10.65
C LEU A 86 15.72 -15.90 11.42
N SER A 87 16.54 -16.74 10.79
CA SER A 87 17.70 -17.33 11.45
C SER A 87 18.88 -16.36 11.47
N LYS A 88 19.26 -15.84 10.31
CA LYS A 88 20.45 -15.01 10.10
C LYS A 88 20.17 -13.75 9.29
N GLN A 89 18.99 -13.63 8.71
CA GLN A 89 18.60 -12.51 7.88
C GLN A 89 17.98 -11.38 8.70
N LYS A 90 18.13 -10.14 8.24
CA LYS A 90 17.41 -8.97 8.77
C LYS A 90 16.19 -8.69 7.93
N LEU A 91 15.01 -8.58 8.56
CA LEU A 91 13.79 -8.15 7.88
C LEU A 91 13.91 -6.69 7.43
N ARG A 92 13.54 -6.39 6.19
CA ARG A 92 13.62 -5.06 5.56
C ARG A 92 12.32 -4.60 4.94
N GLY A 93 11.40 -5.52 4.67
CA GLY A 93 10.08 -5.19 4.19
C GLY A 93 9.12 -6.34 4.35
N PHE A 94 7.84 -6.02 4.35
CA PHE A 94 6.76 -6.99 4.51
C PHE A 94 5.55 -6.59 3.66
N ALA A 95 4.81 -7.58 3.19
CA ALA A 95 3.54 -7.35 2.50
C ALA A 95 2.54 -8.46 2.83
N VAL A 96 1.30 -8.07 3.11
CA VAL A 96 0.15 -8.96 3.24
C VAL A 96 -0.72 -8.85 2.00
N TRP A 97 -0.96 -9.98 1.36
CA TRP A 97 -1.79 -10.02 0.16
C TRP A 97 -2.54 -11.33 -0.01
N ASN A 98 -3.86 -11.28 -0.15
CA ASN A 98 -4.69 -12.49 -0.34
C ASN A 98 -4.38 -13.61 0.67
N SER A 99 -4.22 -13.24 1.93
CA SER A 99 -3.83 -14.16 3.02
C SER A 99 -2.49 -14.88 2.77
N GLN A 100 -1.61 -14.27 1.97
CA GLN A 100 -0.23 -14.64 1.78
C GLN A 100 0.67 -13.55 2.37
N TYR A 101 1.87 -13.95 2.77
CA TYR A 101 2.77 -13.11 3.54
C TYR A 101 4.13 -13.11 2.87
N TYR A 102 4.58 -11.93 2.45
CA TYR A 102 5.82 -11.77 1.69
C TYR A 102 6.81 -10.96 2.50
N VAL A 103 8.07 -11.34 2.40
CA VAL A 103 9.17 -10.70 3.12
C VAL A 103 10.24 -10.25 2.15
N LEU A 104 10.83 -9.09 2.45
CA LEU A 104 12.13 -8.70 1.93
C LEU A 104 13.12 -8.81 3.07
N VAL A 105 14.14 -9.62 2.90
CA VAL A 105 15.16 -9.86 3.91
C VAL A 105 16.54 -9.55 3.37
N ARG A 106 17.45 -9.09 4.23
CA ARG A 106 18.86 -8.91 3.92
C ARG A 106 19.66 -10.02 4.56
N ASN A 107 20.39 -10.81 3.76
CA ASN A 107 21.21 -11.91 4.27
C ASN A 107 22.55 -11.41 4.85
N GLU A 108 23.35 -12.33 5.39
CA GLU A 108 24.63 -12.03 6.07
C GLU A 108 25.67 -11.36 5.15
N VAL A 109 25.61 -11.61 3.84
CA VAL A 109 26.51 -11.01 2.84
C VAL A 109 25.98 -9.69 2.26
N GLY A 110 24.83 -9.22 2.75
CA GLY A 110 24.25 -7.92 2.39
C GLY A 110 23.29 -7.95 1.20
N THR A 111 23.06 -9.10 0.56
CA THR A 111 22.13 -9.26 -0.56
C THR A 111 20.69 -9.21 -0.07
N LEU A 112 19.84 -8.47 -0.79
CA LEU A 112 18.40 -8.47 -0.56
C LEU A 112 17.78 -9.70 -1.22
N GLN A 113 16.85 -10.33 -0.52
CA GLN A 113 16.18 -11.55 -0.96
C GLN A 113 14.68 -11.40 -0.72
N PHE A 114 13.89 -11.74 -1.73
CA PHE A 114 12.45 -11.79 -1.64
C PHE A 114 12.01 -13.20 -1.30
N GLY A 115 11.15 -13.31 -0.30
CA GLY A 115 10.64 -14.58 0.18
C GLY A 115 9.17 -14.52 0.52
N LYS A 116 8.64 -15.69 0.87
CA LYS A 116 7.27 -15.89 1.29
C LYS A 116 7.25 -16.68 2.59
N VAL A 117 6.39 -16.29 3.52
CA VAL A 117 6.16 -17.06 4.74
C VAL A 117 5.06 -18.08 4.47
N ASP A 118 5.34 -19.34 4.80
CA ASP A 118 4.38 -20.43 4.69
C ASP A 118 3.42 -20.47 5.91
N GLY A 119 2.48 -21.41 5.90
CA GLY A 119 1.51 -21.56 6.99
C GLY A 119 2.10 -22.09 8.31
N ASN A 120 3.34 -22.57 8.30
CA ASN A 120 4.06 -23.06 9.49
C ASN A 120 5.02 -22.02 10.07
N GLY A 121 5.12 -20.83 9.46
CA GLY A 121 6.05 -19.78 9.87
C GLY A 121 7.48 -19.95 9.31
N GLU A 122 7.67 -20.82 8.32
CA GLU A 122 8.93 -20.95 7.59
C GLU A 122 9.01 -19.92 6.46
N VAL A 123 10.21 -19.42 6.20
CA VAL A 123 10.45 -18.41 5.15
C VAL A 123 11.13 -19.07 3.95
N ASP A 124 10.38 -19.22 2.87
CA ASP A 124 10.88 -19.69 1.58
C ASP A 124 11.44 -18.51 0.78
N ILE A 125 12.75 -18.53 0.51
CA ILE A 125 13.39 -17.54 -0.36
C ILE A 125 13.11 -17.89 -1.81
N LEU A 126 12.49 -16.95 -2.54
CA LEU A 126 12.04 -17.16 -3.91
C LEU A 126 13.06 -16.62 -4.93
N CYS A 127 13.65 -15.45 -4.67
CA CYS A 127 14.67 -14.89 -5.54
C CYS A 127 15.55 -13.85 -4.84
N ASP A 128 16.76 -13.65 -5.36
CA ASP A 128 17.58 -12.49 -5.02
C ASP A 128 17.02 -11.22 -5.67
N VAL A 129 17.09 -10.12 -4.93
CA VAL A 129 16.65 -8.79 -5.33
C VAL A 129 17.90 -7.94 -5.52
N TYR A 130 18.31 -7.75 -6.78
CA TYR A 130 19.44 -6.86 -7.08
C TYR A 130 18.95 -5.43 -7.30
N ALA A 131 19.45 -4.53 -6.46
CA ALA A 131 19.29 -3.10 -6.55
C ALA A 131 20.68 -2.44 -6.56
N GLN A 132 20.88 -1.45 -7.42
CA GLN A 132 22.08 -0.61 -7.46
C GLN A 132 22.03 0.50 -6.41
N LYS A 133 20.83 0.95 -6.06
CA LYS A 133 20.57 1.97 -5.04
C LYS A 133 19.61 1.44 -3.98
N GLU A 134 19.31 2.28 -3.00
CA GLU A 134 18.24 1.99 -2.05
C GLU A 134 16.90 1.89 -2.77
N ILE A 135 16.12 0.85 -2.41
CA ILE A 135 14.80 0.62 -2.97
C ILE A 135 13.82 1.56 -2.28
N ARG A 136 13.03 2.29 -3.07
CA ARG A 136 11.98 3.19 -2.59
C ARG A 136 10.66 2.47 -2.39
N SER A 137 10.26 1.66 -3.38
CA SER A 137 8.99 0.94 -3.37
C SER A 137 9.12 -0.38 -4.11
N ILE A 138 8.36 -1.38 -3.65
CA ILE A 138 8.23 -2.68 -4.30
C ILE A 138 6.75 -3.00 -4.42
N ILE A 139 6.34 -3.36 -5.63
CA ILE A 139 5.02 -3.89 -5.91
C ILE A 139 5.14 -5.33 -6.36
N LEU A 140 4.40 -6.20 -5.71
CA LEU A 140 4.19 -7.57 -6.14
C LEU A 140 2.92 -7.63 -6.98
N TYR A 141 3.01 -8.22 -8.17
CA TYR A 141 1.84 -8.57 -8.97
C TYR A 141 2.04 -9.95 -9.61
N ASN A 142 1.19 -10.90 -9.24
CA ASN A 142 1.35 -12.32 -9.56
C ASN A 142 2.78 -12.82 -9.26
N ASP A 143 3.48 -13.31 -10.28
CA ASP A 143 4.84 -13.84 -10.20
C ASP A 143 5.88 -12.79 -10.59
N SER A 144 5.60 -11.49 -10.42
CA SER A 144 6.50 -10.40 -10.78
C SER A 144 6.64 -9.38 -9.66
N LEU A 145 7.87 -8.94 -9.44
CA LEU A 145 8.23 -7.80 -8.62
C LEU A 145 8.46 -6.59 -9.51
N PHE A 146 7.91 -5.46 -9.14
CA PHE A 146 8.16 -4.16 -9.75
C PHE A 146 8.83 -3.28 -8.71
N MET A 147 10.04 -2.87 -9.00
CA MET A 147 10.90 -2.20 -8.03
C MET A 147 11.26 -0.81 -8.55
N CYS A 148 11.14 0.19 -7.69
CA CYS A 148 11.62 1.54 -7.96
C CYS A 148 12.72 1.90 -6.97
N GLU A 149 13.83 2.42 -7.48
CA GLU A 149 14.97 2.87 -6.67
C GLU A 149 14.89 4.36 -6.35
N ASN A 150 15.60 4.79 -5.31
CA ASN A 150 15.76 6.21 -5.00
C ASN A 150 16.45 6.95 -6.17
N ASN A 151 15.90 8.12 -6.51
CA ASN A 151 16.32 8.97 -7.63
C ASN A 151 16.45 8.18 -8.94
N SER A 152 15.40 7.46 -9.30
CA SER A 152 15.28 6.67 -10.53
C SER A 152 13.92 6.94 -11.16
N ASN A 153 13.92 7.08 -12.49
CA ASN A 153 12.73 7.11 -13.33
C ASN A 153 12.50 5.76 -14.05
N ILE A 154 13.14 4.69 -13.57
CA ILE A 154 13.02 3.34 -14.09
C ILE A 154 12.38 2.46 -13.03
N ILE A 155 11.35 1.72 -13.43
CA ILE A 155 10.85 0.57 -12.68
C ILE A 155 11.48 -0.68 -13.25
N GLU A 156 12.15 -1.45 -12.40
CA GLU A 156 12.65 -2.76 -12.77
C GLU A 156 11.57 -3.81 -12.52
N ARG A 157 11.10 -4.47 -13.58
CA ARG A 157 10.26 -5.65 -13.46
C ARG A 157 11.13 -6.90 -13.44
N GLN A 158 11.03 -7.67 -12.36
CA GLN A 158 11.69 -8.96 -12.20
C GLN A 158 10.66 -10.08 -12.05
N SER A 159 10.80 -11.14 -12.83
CA SER A 159 10.01 -12.37 -12.61
C SER A 159 10.54 -13.10 -11.38
N ILE A 160 9.65 -13.60 -10.51
CA ILE A 160 10.04 -14.37 -9.32
C ILE A 160 10.65 -15.72 -9.73
N ASN A 161 10.08 -16.34 -10.77
CA ASN A 161 10.51 -17.65 -11.27
C ASN A 161 11.52 -17.54 -12.44
N GLY A 162 11.98 -16.33 -12.77
CA GLY A 162 12.83 -16.10 -13.93
C GLY A 162 13.95 -15.13 -13.63
N GLN A 163 15.07 -15.26 -14.35
CA GLN A 163 16.20 -14.32 -14.21
C GLN A 163 16.04 -13.05 -15.07
N THR A 164 14.92 -12.93 -15.80
CA THR A 164 14.69 -11.81 -16.71
C THR A 164 14.28 -10.57 -15.95
N ARG A 165 15.01 -9.49 -16.22
CA ARG A 165 14.71 -8.13 -15.78
C ARG A 165 14.30 -7.31 -16.99
N THR A 166 13.24 -6.53 -16.82
CA THR A 166 12.74 -5.65 -17.87
C THR A 166 12.59 -4.25 -17.29
N PRO A 167 13.45 -3.30 -17.70
CA PRO A 167 13.32 -1.92 -17.27
C PRO A 167 12.10 -1.29 -17.97
N ILE A 168 11.34 -0.53 -17.20
CA ILE A 168 10.19 0.26 -17.64
C ILE A 168 10.54 1.73 -17.38
N SER A 169 10.78 2.49 -18.45
CA SER A 169 11.03 3.93 -18.34
C SER A 169 9.72 4.65 -18.08
N LEU A 170 9.71 5.51 -17.07
CA LEU A 170 8.55 6.29 -16.66
C LEU A 170 8.30 7.51 -17.55
N ASP A 171 9.26 7.87 -18.42
CA ASP A 171 9.17 9.03 -19.33
C ASP A 171 8.75 10.32 -18.58
N ALA A 172 9.21 10.44 -17.33
CA ALA A 172 8.94 11.56 -16.45
C ALA A 172 10.23 12.38 -16.24
N ASP A 173 10.04 13.70 -16.11
CA ASP A 173 11.11 14.69 -15.93
C ASP A 173 11.60 14.78 -14.47
N SER A 174 10.91 14.09 -13.54
CA SER A 174 11.14 14.16 -12.10
C SER A 174 11.75 12.88 -11.52
N ASP A 175 12.59 13.05 -10.51
CA ASP A 175 13.14 11.95 -9.70
C ASP A 175 12.21 11.56 -8.52
N GLU A 176 11.17 12.36 -8.26
CA GLU A 176 10.19 12.21 -7.17
C GLU A 176 8.86 11.62 -7.65
N ILE A 177 8.93 10.52 -8.40
CA ILE A 177 7.73 9.87 -8.92
C ILE A 177 7.09 9.01 -7.83
N SER A 178 5.82 9.28 -7.53
CA SER A 178 5.00 8.38 -6.72
C SER A 178 4.55 7.18 -7.57
N PHE A 179 4.66 5.98 -7.00
CA PHE A 179 4.46 4.71 -7.71
C PHE A 179 3.49 3.83 -6.93
N PHE A 180 2.43 3.38 -7.59
CA PHE A 180 1.42 2.51 -6.97
C PHE A 180 0.78 1.60 -8.02
N GLY A 181 0.30 0.45 -7.57
CA GLY A 181 -0.27 -0.59 -8.40
C GLY A 181 -1.75 -0.75 -8.12
N SER A 182 -2.54 -0.99 -9.15
CA SER A 182 -3.96 -1.26 -8.96
C SER A 182 -4.54 -2.13 -10.06
N GLU A 183 -5.31 -3.13 -9.64
CA GLU A 183 -6.07 -3.97 -10.55
C GLU A 183 -7.16 -3.22 -11.28
N LYS A 184 -7.74 -2.20 -10.64
CA LYS A 184 -8.85 -1.44 -11.23
C LYS A 184 -8.41 -0.70 -12.50
N ILE A 185 -7.16 -0.24 -12.52
CA ILE A 185 -6.53 0.36 -13.71
C ILE A 185 -5.85 -0.70 -14.60
N GLY A 186 -5.66 -1.91 -14.06
CA GLY A 186 -5.01 -3.05 -14.70
C GLY A 186 -3.53 -2.79 -14.93
N GLY A 187 -2.83 -2.27 -13.92
CA GLY A 187 -1.42 -1.96 -14.02
C GLY A 187 -0.88 -1.02 -12.95
N ILE A 188 0.19 -0.33 -13.34
CA ILE A 188 0.98 0.56 -12.52
C ILE A 188 0.67 2.00 -12.88
N CYS A 189 0.57 2.85 -11.88
CA CYS A 189 0.58 4.29 -12.05
C CYS A 189 1.92 4.88 -11.61
N ALA A 190 2.40 5.80 -12.43
CA ALA A 190 3.41 6.77 -12.07
C ALA A 190 2.77 8.16 -12.09
N MET A 191 2.97 8.92 -11.02
CA MET A 191 2.42 10.26 -10.91
C MET A 191 3.53 11.29 -10.71
N ASP A 192 3.44 12.39 -11.45
CA ASP A 192 4.38 13.50 -11.44
C ASP A 192 3.65 14.85 -11.60
N VAL A 193 4.34 15.95 -11.28
CA VAL A 193 3.89 17.33 -11.54
C VAL A 193 4.64 17.90 -12.71
N ARG A 194 3.90 18.27 -13.75
CA ARG A 194 4.48 18.90 -14.91
C ARG A 194 4.94 20.33 -14.63
N LYS A 195 5.87 20.80 -15.45
CA LYS A 195 6.32 22.22 -15.50
C LYS A 195 5.20 23.25 -15.73
N ASP A 196 4.03 22.83 -16.21
CA ASP A 196 2.84 23.67 -16.39
C ASP A 196 1.87 23.63 -15.19
N GLY A 197 2.17 22.82 -14.18
CA GLY A 197 1.41 22.69 -12.93
C GLY A 197 0.33 21.65 -12.91
N LYS A 198 0.16 20.91 -13.99
CA LYS A 198 -0.78 19.80 -13.99
C LYS A 198 -0.14 18.57 -13.39
N ILE A 199 -0.96 17.81 -12.66
CA ILE A 199 -0.64 16.44 -12.31
C ILE A 199 -0.70 15.64 -13.59
N GLU A 200 0.36 14.90 -13.87
CA GLU A 200 0.38 13.86 -14.88
C GLU A 200 0.38 12.49 -14.19
N VAL A 201 -0.54 11.64 -14.62
CA VAL A 201 -0.56 10.24 -14.22
C VAL A 201 -0.36 9.39 -15.46
N VAL A 202 0.75 8.68 -15.53
CA VAL A 202 1.03 7.71 -16.58
C VAL A 202 0.65 6.32 -16.07
N VAL A 203 -0.23 5.65 -16.81
CA VAL A 203 -0.68 4.29 -16.50
C VAL A 203 0.01 3.31 -17.44
N PHE A 204 0.77 2.40 -16.87
CA PHE A 204 1.39 1.26 -17.55
C PHE A 204 0.56 0.02 -17.29
N ASP A 205 0.47 -0.90 -18.25
CA ASP A 205 0.00 -2.24 -17.97
C ASP A 205 1.04 -3.01 -17.14
N TRP A 206 0.65 -4.18 -16.63
CA TRP A 206 1.55 -5.07 -15.90
C TRP A 206 2.71 -5.64 -16.74
N GLN A 207 2.77 -5.35 -18.04
CA GLN A 207 3.90 -5.70 -18.89
C GLN A 207 4.86 -4.53 -19.10
N GLY A 208 4.53 -3.35 -18.58
CA GLY A 208 5.31 -2.12 -18.74
C GLY A 208 4.95 -1.33 -20.00
N ASN A 209 3.88 -1.68 -20.72
CA ASN A 209 3.43 -0.89 -21.85
C ASN A 209 2.57 0.28 -21.36
N ARG A 210 2.87 1.50 -21.82
CA ARG A 210 2.05 2.68 -21.54
C ARG A 210 0.64 2.48 -22.13
N LYS A 211 -0.38 2.42 -21.27
CA LYS A 211 -1.79 2.31 -21.67
C LYS A 211 -2.40 3.67 -21.96
N ARG A 212 -2.19 4.63 -21.06
CA ARG A 212 -2.76 5.98 -21.15
C ARG A 212 -2.01 6.96 -20.26
N THR A 213 -2.21 8.24 -20.54
CA THR A 213 -1.76 9.34 -19.69
C THR A 213 -2.95 10.22 -19.38
N LEU A 214 -3.09 10.55 -18.10
CA LEU A 214 -4.11 11.43 -17.58
C LEU A 214 -3.44 12.73 -17.15
N HIS A 215 -4.13 13.84 -17.39
CA HIS A 215 -3.73 15.14 -16.88
C HIS A 215 -4.84 15.68 -16.00
N SER A 216 -4.49 16.26 -14.86
CA SER A 216 -5.47 17.02 -14.08
C SER A 216 -6.03 18.16 -14.91
N GLN A 217 -7.33 18.42 -14.72
CA GLN A 217 -7.97 19.61 -15.31
C GLN A 217 -7.48 20.89 -14.62
N MET A 218 -7.14 20.79 -13.34
CA MET A 218 -6.63 21.89 -12.54
C MET A 218 -5.11 22.00 -12.63
N LYS A 219 -4.58 23.23 -12.57
CA LYS A 219 -3.17 23.49 -12.33
C LYS A 219 -2.96 23.70 -10.83
N LEU A 220 -2.10 22.91 -10.21
CA LEU A 220 -1.75 23.05 -8.80
C LEU A 220 -1.07 24.38 -8.51
N TRP A 221 -0.32 24.90 -9.49
CA TRP A 221 0.37 26.19 -9.34
C TRP A 221 -0.56 27.41 -9.37
N GLU A 222 -1.88 27.25 -9.56
CA GLU A 222 -2.83 28.37 -9.32
C GLU A 222 -2.89 28.76 -7.84
N HIS A 223 -2.43 27.88 -6.94
CA HIS A 223 -2.44 28.08 -5.48
C HIS A 223 -1.06 28.19 -4.85
N SER A 224 0.02 28.32 -5.63
CA SER A 224 1.40 28.30 -5.12
C SER A 224 2.23 29.50 -5.56
N ASN A 225 3.04 30.04 -4.66
CA ASN A 225 4.17 30.92 -5.00
C ASN A 225 5.49 30.16 -5.20
N LEU A 226 5.45 28.82 -5.26
CA LEU A 226 6.66 28.00 -5.35
C LEU A 226 7.35 28.15 -6.72
N PRO A 227 8.69 28.18 -6.74
CA PRO A 227 9.46 27.81 -7.93
C PRO A 227 9.03 26.41 -8.37
N LYS A 228 8.91 26.21 -9.69
CA LYS A 228 8.43 24.98 -10.35
C LYS A 228 9.20 23.68 -10.02
N GLU A 229 10.14 23.72 -9.07
CA GLU A 229 11.17 22.71 -8.83
C GLU A 229 11.15 22.16 -7.38
N LYS A 230 10.24 22.59 -6.49
CA LYS A 230 10.30 22.24 -5.04
C LYS A 230 8.98 21.89 -4.34
N GLY A 231 7.97 21.40 -5.05
CA GLY A 231 6.73 20.93 -4.44
C GLY A 231 6.58 19.42 -4.58
N GLY A 232 6.73 18.67 -3.49
CA GLY A 232 6.50 17.22 -3.48
C GLY A 232 5.01 16.90 -3.53
N ILE A 233 4.59 16.05 -4.45
CA ILE A 233 3.29 15.38 -4.40
C ILE A 233 3.50 13.95 -3.98
N TYR A 234 2.78 13.56 -2.94
CA TYR A 234 2.75 12.20 -2.46
C TYR A 234 1.41 11.61 -2.86
N VAL A 235 1.44 10.57 -3.69
CA VAL A 235 0.25 9.74 -3.89
C VAL A 235 0.11 8.83 -2.69
N ASP A 236 -1.08 8.84 -2.11
CA ASP A 236 -1.39 8.07 -0.93
C ASP A 236 -1.96 6.70 -1.35
N LYS A 237 -3.08 6.69 -2.07
CA LYS A 237 -3.76 5.45 -2.47
C LYS A 237 -4.78 5.63 -3.60
N ILE A 238 -5.21 4.51 -4.19
CA ILE A 238 -6.45 4.47 -4.98
C ILE A 238 -7.61 4.07 -4.08
N ILE A 239 -8.66 4.89 -4.05
CA ILE A 239 -9.93 4.57 -3.40
C ILE A 239 -11.03 4.56 -4.45
N ASP A 240 -11.66 3.41 -4.63
CA ASP A 240 -12.65 3.19 -5.67
C ASP A 240 -12.14 3.70 -7.03
N LYS A 241 -12.70 4.78 -7.60
CA LYS A 241 -12.33 5.33 -8.91
C LYS A 241 -11.42 6.56 -8.81
N TYR A 242 -10.85 6.82 -7.65
CA TYR A 242 -10.07 8.02 -7.38
C TYR A 242 -8.62 7.68 -7.06
N ILE A 243 -7.70 8.42 -7.67
CA ILE A 243 -6.32 8.55 -7.14
C ILE A 243 -6.36 9.65 -6.10
N CYS A 244 -5.98 9.33 -4.87
CA CYS A 244 -5.90 10.26 -3.74
C CYS A 244 -4.45 10.68 -3.52
N PHE A 245 -4.22 11.96 -3.31
CA PHE A 245 -2.88 12.53 -3.19
C PHE A 245 -2.86 13.72 -2.24
N THR A 246 -1.70 13.95 -1.63
CA THR A 246 -1.42 15.07 -0.75
C THR A 246 -0.31 15.91 -1.37
N TYR A 247 -0.44 17.23 -1.35
CA TYR A 247 0.57 18.13 -1.90
C TYR A 247 0.72 19.41 -1.09
N TYR A 248 1.94 19.94 -1.07
CA TYR A 248 2.28 21.21 -0.45
C TYR A 248 2.50 22.28 -1.51
N CYS A 249 1.84 23.44 -1.37
CA CYS A 249 1.95 24.54 -2.33
C CYS A 249 2.99 25.60 -1.98
N GLY A 250 3.77 25.39 -0.90
CA GLY A 250 4.77 26.36 -0.40
C GLY A 250 4.29 27.22 0.76
N GLU A 251 2.98 27.26 0.97
CA GLU A 251 2.35 27.98 2.09
C GLU A 251 1.32 27.11 2.82
N LYS A 252 0.63 26.22 2.11
CA LYS A 252 -0.44 25.39 2.66
C LYS A 252 -0.41 23.97 2.12
N TYR A 253 -1.00 23.07 2.89
CA TYR A 253 -1.23 21.70 2.49
C TYR A 253 -2.62 21.51 1.89
N PHE A 254 -2.67 20.69 0.86
CA PHE A 254 -3.89 20.32 0.18
C PHE A 254 -3.94 18.82 0.02
N VAL A 255 -5.16 18.31 0.01
CA VAL A 255 -5.46 16.94 -0.40
C VAL A 255 -6.32 16.99 -1.63
N GLY A 256 -6.14 16.02 -2.51
CA GLY A 256 -6.87 15.95 -3.76
C GLY A 256 -7.27 14.53 -4.09
N ARG A 257 -8.33 14.44 -4.90
CA ARG A 257 -8.76 13.20 -5.51
C ARG A 257 -9.02 13.41 -6.99
N MET A 258 -8.35 12.61 -7.83
CA MET A 258 -8.54 12.63 -9.28
C MET A 258 -9.37 11.43 -9.72
N ASN A 259 -10.50 11.70 -10.35
CA ASN A 259 -11.36 10.66 -10.89
C ASN A 259 -10.75 10.05 -12.15
N LEU A 260 -10.55 8.73 -12.14
CA LEU A 260 -9.89 7.96 -13.20
C LEU A 260 -10.69 7.83 -14.51
N ASP A 261 -12.00 8.09 -14.47
CA ASP A 261 -12.90 7.97 -15.62
C ASP A 261 -13.09 9.31 -16.33
N THR A 262 -13.11 10.41 -15.57
CA THR A 262 -13.48 11.75 -16.05
C THR A 262 -12.33 12.75 -16.03
N ASN A 263 -11.20 12.39 -15.40
CA ASN A 263 -10.05 13.26 -15.11
C ASN A 263 -10.41 14.52 -14.30
N ARG A 264 -11.60 14.56 -13.70
CA ARG A 264 -11.98 15.64 -12.79
C ARG A 264 -11.19 15.50 -11.51
N THR A 265 -10.59 16.61 -11.09
CA THR A 265 -9.84 16.71 -9.85
C THR A 265 -10.63 17.57 -8.88
N GLU A 266 -10.82 17.07 -7.67
CA GLU A 266 -11.31 17.84 -6.53
C GLU A 266 -10.15 18.01 -5.56
N THR A 267 -10.02 19.21 -4.99
CA THR A 267 -9.03 19.51 -3.96
C THR A 267 -9.67 20.17 -2.76
N LEU A 268 -8.99 20.02 -1.63
CA LEU A 268 -9.39 20.52 -0.33
C LEU A 268 -8.16 21.14 0.32
N GLU A 269 -8.25 22.41 0.69
CA GLU A 269 -7.25 23.06 1.55
C GLU A 269 -7.40 22.48 2.96
N LEU A 270 -6.32 21.96 3.51
CA LEU A 270 -6.31 21.50 4.89
C LEU A 270 -6.16 22.68 5.83
N SER A 271 -6.89 22.65 6.95
CA SER A 271 -6.91 23.75 7.93
C SER A 271 -5.61 23.91 8.75
N SER A 272 -4.52 23.25 8.34
CA SER A 272 -3.23 23.27 9.03
C SER A 272 -2.13 23.78 8.12
N GLU A 273 -1.23 24.57 8.68
CA GLU A 273 -0.04 25.07 7.99
C GLU A 273 0.95 23.93 7.66
N GLU A 274 0.90 22.84 8.43
CA GLU A 274 1.77 21.69 8.21
C GLU A 274 1.08 20.38 8.58
N VAL A 275 1.18 19.41 7.67
CA VAL A 275 0.50 18.11 7.75
C VAL A 275 1.56 17.02 7.73
N CYS A 276 1.51 16.16 8.75
CA CYS A 276 2.46 15.07 8.96
C CYS A 276 2.03 13.81 8.23
N ASP A 277 0.74 13.51 8.26
CA ASP A 277 0.19 12.31 7.61
C ASP A 277 -1.28 12.50 7.21
N THR A 278 -1.74 11.71 6.25
CA THR A 278 -3.10 11.74 5.71
C THR A 278 -3.66 10.34 5.56
N SER A 279 -4.97 10.18 5.79
CA SER A 279 -5.68 8.95 5.47
C SER A 279 -7.03 9.24 4.85
N PHE A 280 -7.19 8.85 3.60
CA PHE A 280 -8.38 9.14 2.80
C PHE A 280 -9.53 8.18 3.08
N ALA A 281 -10.73 8.75 3.25
CA ALA A 281 -12.01 8.04 3.29
C ALA A 281 -12.90 8.50 2.12
N GLY A 282 -14.03 7.81 1.89
CA GLY A 282 -14.94 8.16 0.79
C GLY A 282 -15.50 9.59 0.90
N GLU A 283 -15.88 9.99 2.13
CA GLU A 283 -16.56 11.26 2.41
C GLU A 283 -15.59 12.39 2.80
N GLY A 284 -14.32 12.10 3.08
CA GLY A 284 -13.38 13.12 3.52
C GLY A 284 -11.99 12.57 3.76
N VAL A 285 -11.18 13.33 4.49
CA VAL A 285 -9.79 13.00 4.79
C VAL A 285 -9.52 13.18 6.27
N TYR A 286 -8.92 12.16 6.88
CA TYR A 286 -8.28 12.29 8.18
C TYR A 286 -6.86 12.79 7.97
N PHE A 287 -6.38 13.67 8.83
CA PHE A 287 -5.01 14.18 8.75
C PHE A 287 -4.45 14.48 10.13
N VAL A 288 -3.13 14.42 10.22
CA VAL A 288 -2.35 14.76 11.40
C VAL A 288 -1.65 16.09 11.12
N SER A 289 -1.88 17.09 11.95
CA SER A 289 -1.16 18.37 11.86
C SER A 289 0.17 18.32 12.61
N ARG A 290 1.04 19.32 12.40
CA ARG A 290 2.35 19.45 13.06
C ARG A 290 2.31 19.37 14.59
N ASP A 291 1.25 19.89 15.20
CA ASP A 291 0.99 19.81 16.64
C ASP A 291 0.47 18.42 17.08
N ARG A 292 0.52 17.44 16.17
CA ARG A 292 0.09 16.05 16.33
C ARG A 292 -1.41 15.86 16.50
N THR A 293 -2.21 16.90 16.25
CA THR A 293 -3.67 16.82 16.35
C THR A 293 -4.27 15.99 15.21
N ILE A 294 -5.13 15.04 15.56
CA ILE A 294 -5.89 14.24 14.59
C ILE A 294 -7.18 14.97 14.23
N SER A 295 -7.33 15.30 12.96
CA SER A 295 -8.47 16.02 12.43
C SER A 295 -9.13 15.28 11.27
N TYR A 296 -10.41 15.55 11.04
CA TYR A 296 -11.16 15.09 9.88
C TYR A 296 -11.76 16.28 9.14
N GLN A 297 -11.69 16.27 7.81
CA GLN A 297 -12.34 17.26 6.97
C GLN A 297 -13.10 16.58 5.84
N GLU A 298 -14.39 16.89 5.73
CA GLU A 298 -15.27 16.36 4.69
C GLU A 298 -15.03 17.08 3.35
N TRP A 299 -15.19 16.36 2.25
CA TRP A 299 -15.12 16.96 0.92
C TRP A 299 -16.17 18.07 0.77
N GLY A 300 -15.75 19.21 0.21
CA GLY A 300 -16.61 20.40 0.06
C GLY A 300 -16.83 21.24 1.32
N LYS A 301 -16.24 20.87 2.47
CA LYS A 301 -16.26 21.70 3.70
C LYS A 301 -14.92 22.42 3.91
N ASN A 302 -14.99 23.65 4.39
CA ASN A 302 -13.81 24.50 4.65
C ASN A 302 -13.29 24.40 6.09
N SER A 303 -13.91 23.58 6.93
CA SER A 303 -13.57 23.43 8.34
C SER A 303 -13.35 21.96 8.66
N SER A 304 -12.28 21.68 9.40
CA SER A 304 -12.02 20.38 9.98
C SER A 304 -12.62 20.27 11.38
N GLN A 305 -12.74 19.04 11.87
CA GLN A 305 -13.12 18.72 13.24
C GLN A 305 -12.00 17.90 13.89
N LYS A 306 -11.67 18.21 15.15
CA LYS A 306 -10.78 17.38 15.96
C LYS A 306 -11.47 16.07 16.28
N ILE A 307 -10.79 14.95 16.07
CA ILE A 307 -11.35 13.60 16.23
C ILE A 307 -11.07 13.02 17.62
N SER A 308 -9.91 13.33 18.19
CA SER A 308 -9.47 12.77 19.46
C SER A 308 -8.47 13.68 20.15
N GLU A 309 -8.34 13.51 21.46
CA GLU A 309 -7.27 14.09 22.26
C GLU A 309 -5.94 13.31 22.11
N LEU A 310 -5.96 12.13 21.48
CA LEU A 310 -4.73 11.43 21.11
C LEU A 310 -3.91 12.25 20.12
N GLN A 311 -2.61 12.25 20.36
CA GLN A 311 -1.61 12.75 19.42
C GLN A 311 -1.13 11.62 18.51
N ALA A 312 -0.86 11.94 17.25
CA ALA A 312 -0.45 10.97 16.25
C ALA A 312 0.77 11.43 15.45
N GLU A 313 1.53 10.47 14.95
CA GLU A 313 2.48 10.64 13.84
C GLU A 313 1.86 10.12 12.55
N GLU A 314 1.25 8.94 12.62
CA GLU A 314 0.71 8.22 11.46
C GLU A 314 -0.71 7.72 11.73
N ILE A 315 -1.53 7.66 10.68
CA ILE A 315 -2.93 7.27 10.74
C ILE A 315 -3.39 6.43 9.53
N ASP A 316 -4.21 5.43 9.80
CA ASP A 316 -4.78 4.55 8.77
C ASP A 316 -6.27 4.28 9.01
N ILE A 317 -7.12 4.70 8.07
CA ILE A 317 -8.56 4.41 8.12
C ILE A 317 -8.88 3.06 7.49
N VAL A 318 -9.54 2.17 8.24
CA VAL A 318 -10.04 0.87 7.77
C VAL A 318 -11.44 0.63 8.31
N GLY A 319 -12.42 0.55 7.41
CA GLY A 319 -13.83 0.42 7.79
C GLY A 319 -14.26 1.56 8.73
N GLU A 320 -14.66 1.21 9.95
CA GLU A 320 -15.09 2.15 10.99
C GLU A 320 -13.97 2.55 11.98
N TRP A 321 -12.73 2.07 11.77
CA TRP A 321 -11.61 2.24 12.69
C TRP A 321 -10.51 3.08 12.08
N LEU A 322 -10.11 4.13 12.79
CA LEU A 322 -8.90 4.89 12.51
C LEU A 322 -7.78 4.33 13.39
N TYR A 323 -6.83 3.61 12.80
CA TYR A 323 -5.61 3.17 13.47
C TYR A 323 -4.67 4.36 13.60
N VAL A 324 -4.06 4.49 14.77
CA VAL A 324 -3.27 5.64 15.16
C VAL A 324 -1.97 5.17 15.75
N ARG A 325 -0.85 5.60 15.17
CA ARG A 325 0.46 5.47 15.80
C ARG A 325 0.82 6.80 16.42
N GLY A 326 0.99 6.76 17.74
CA GLY A 326 1.17 7.95 18.55
C GLY A 326 2.61 8.46 18.58
N TYR A 327 2.73 9.76 18.83
CA TYR A 327 3.88 10.34 19.51
C TYR A 327 3.63 10.26 21.02
N SER A 328 4.63 9.88 21.81
CA SER A 328 4.57 9.92 23.28
C SER A 328 5.60 10.92 23.79
N LYS A 329 5.14 12.04 24.37
CA LYS A 329 5.98 12.86 25.28
C LYS A 329 5.51 12.90 26.72
N GLU A 330 4.35 12.31 27.05
CA GLU A 330 3.92 12.16 28.44
C GLU A 330 3.10 10.86 28.64
N TRP A 331 3.66 9.90 29.36
CA TRP A 331 3.01 9.48 30.61
C TRP A 331 3.64 10.18 31.83
N GLU A 332 4.57 11.11 31.63
CA GLU A 332 5.09 11.99 32.69
C GLU A 332 4.39 13.34 32.65
N PHE A 333 3.33 13.47 33.45
CA PHE A 333 3.21 14.67 34.26
C PHE A 333 4.46 14.75 35.14
N LEU A 334 5.51 15.44 34.71
CA LEU A 334 6.51 15.97 35.63
C LEU A 334 6.88 17.39 35.18
N GLU A 335 6.33 18.33 35.95
CA GLU A 335 6.82 19.70 36.04
C GLU A 335 8.34 19.70 36.17
N ASP A 336 8.97 20.56 35.36
CA ASP A 336 10.34 21.05 35.50
C ASP A 336 11.44 19.99 35.73
N ASN A 337 12.10 19.57 34.65
CA ASN A 337 13.57 19.56 34.58
C ASN A 337 14.05 19.26 33.16
N ASP A 338 14.97 20.09 32.67
CA ASP A 338 15.74 19.90 31.44
C ASP A 338 16.51 18.56 31.46
N LYS A 339 15.87 17.51 30.92
CA LYS A 339 16.55 16.28 30.48
C LYS A 339 16.24 16.03 29.02
N GLU A 340 17.30 15.79 28.26
CA GLU A 340 17.28 15.44 26.85
C GLU A 340 16.30 14.29 26.60
N ALA A 341 15.41 14.47 25.62
CA ALA A 341 14.46 13.47 25.17
C ALA A 341 15.23 12.21 24.74
N SER A 342 14.89 11.05 25.31
CA SER A 342 15.34 9.77 24.74
C SER A 342 14.60 9.54 23.43
N ASP A 343 15.34 9.24 22.36
CA ASP A 343 14.86 8.96 21.00
C ASP A 343 14.03 7.64 20.87
N GLU A 344 13.37 7.18 21.93
CA GLU A 344 12.59 5.95 21.92
C GLU A 344 11.15 6.22 21.48
N TRP A 345 10.91 5.98 20.20
CA TRP A 345 9.60 5.91 19.55
C TRP A 345 8.67 4.97 20.35
N SER A 346 7.54 5.49 20.85
CA SER A 346 6.56 4.61 21.50
C SER A 346 5.85 3.76 20.45
N ASP A 347 6.14 2.46 20.38
CA ASP A 347 5.52 1.46 19.50
C ASP A 347 4.01 1.21 19.78
N VAL A 348 3.39 2.09 20.55
CA VAL A 348 2.00 1.97 20.99
C VAL A 348 1.08 2.30 19.84
N LEU A 349 0.31 1.28 19.45
CA LEU A 349 -0.70 1.40 18.43
C LEU A 349 -2.07 1.55 19.11
N TYR A 350 -2.83 2.54 18.69
CA TYR A 350 -4.22 2.73 19.10
C TYR A 350 -5.14 2.53 17.92
N ARG A 351 -6.43 2.33 18.21
CA ARG A 351 -7.48 2.55 17.22
C ARG A 351 -8.63 3.35 17.82
N ILE A 352 -9.21 4.21 17.01
CA ILE A 352 -10.33 5.08 17.35
C ILE A 352 -11.52 4.64 16.49
N ARG A 353 -12.65 4.35 17.14
CA ARG A 353 -13.88 4.07 16.40
C ARG A 353 -14.47 5.38 15.89
N CYS A 354 -14.59 5.54 14.57
CA CYS A 354 -14.99 6.79 13.93
C CYS A 354 -16.42 7.25 14.29
N VAL A 355 -17.31 6.32 14.64
CA VAL A 355 -18.72 6.66 14.92
C VAL A 355 -18.96 7.33 16.28
N ASP A 356 -18.12 7.03 17.28
CA ASP A 356 -18.33 7.51 18.65
C ASP A 356 -17.05 7.92 19.40
N GLY A 357 -15.89 7.87 18.72
CA GLY A 357 -14.60 8.28 19.27
C GLY A 357 -14.02 7.31 20.29
N LYS A 358 -14.57 6.08 20.44
CA LYS A 358 -14.05 5.11 21.41
C LYS A 358 -12.60 4.75 21.05
N VAL A 359 -11.69 4.96 22.01
CA VAL A 359 -10.26 4.65 21.88
C VAL A 359 -9.96 3.27 22.47
N GLU A 360 -9.18 2.48 21.74
CA GLU A 360 -8.65 1.19 22.19
C GLU A 360 -7.13 1.15 22.01
N LYS A 361 -6.40 0.81 23.08
CA LYS A 361 -4.95 0.55 23.03
C LYS A 361 -4.72 -0.88 22.55
N LEU A 362 -3.88 -1.04 21.53
CA LEU A 362 -3.41 -2.33 21.03
C LEU A 362 -2.06 -2.63 21.70
N GLU A 363 -1.82 -3.88 22.08
CA GLU A 363 -0.84 -4.26 23.12
C GLU A 363 0.59 -3.69 22.94
N GLU A 364 1.20 -3.30 24.07
CA GLU A 364 2.63 -3.01 24.22
C GLU A 364 3.42 -4.32 24.16
N ASN A 365 3.88 -4.70 22.97
CA ASN A 365 5.04 -5.58 22.91
C ASN A 365 6.27 -4.71 23.09
N ASN A 366 6.86 -4.71 24.29
CA ASN A 366 8.12 -4.02 24.55
C ASN A 366 9.12 -4.33 23.42
N PRO A 367 9.63 -3.31 22.70
CA PRO A 367 10.70 -3.54 21.75
C PRO A 367 11.89 -4.15 22.50
N VAL A 368 12.47 -5.20 21.91
CA VAL A 368 13.74 -5.73 22.38
C VAL A 368 14.81 -4.74 21.92
N ASP A 369 15.51 -4.12 22.87
CA ASP A 369 16.68 -3.31 22.59
C ASP A 369 17.72 -4.18 21.87
N GLU A 370 17.93 -3.92 20.57
CA GLU A 370 18.89 -4.68 19.76
C GLU A 370 20.34 -4.46 20.22
N THR A 371 20.60 -3.51 21.13
CA THR A 371 21.92 -3.32 21.73
C THR A 371 22.26 -4.33 22.83
N GLU A 372 21.26 -5.01 23.41
CA GLU A 372 21.47 -6.05 24.44
C GLU A 372 21.78 -7.46 23.86
N MET A 373 21.71 -7.65 22.54
CA MET A 373 22.07 -8.92 21.87
C MET A 373 23.46 -8.91 21.21
N ARG A 374 24.43 -8.16 21.75
CA ARG A 374 25.83 -8.20 21.29
C ARG A 374 26.66 -9.31 21.91
#